data_AF-A0AAU6S0L2-F1
#
_entry.id   AF-A0AAU6S0L2-F1
#
_cell.length_a   1.000
_cell.length_b   1.000
_cell.length_c   1.000
_cell.angle_alpha   90.00
_cell.angle_beta   90.00
_cell.angle_gamma   90.00
#
_symmetry.space_group_name_H-M   'P 1'
#
loop_
_entity.id
_entity.type
_entity.pdbx_description
1 polymer ?
#
loop_
_entity_poly.entity_id
_entity_poly.type
_entity_poly.pdbx_seq_one_letter_code
_entity_poly.pdbx_strand_id
1 'polypeptide(L)'
;MINIKKAKHRCDSCGNKDVEIKRRYKNDTYCANCYRIWFIRKPCSQCGEINRLHKKEAFAVCRACRMNQPCTRCGGEAVKDGANTEYGRVCQTCYQGYFKTKKQCFECGKFERGVCSYSKLSHDHGVCVSCYQSHFRETCPLCHKYRELVTTDTGVMCRKCHEFGEIPCKSCHKLMPAGMGKKCDSCYWSQRLKHEAEINTYLLTDGVMRQAYTAFTIWFEAELDSKTAALKHHNYIDFFVRCDGLWGVIPDYESLVNEFKPNGLRKYLDPCRQSRRLKLGRF
;
A
#
# COMPACT_ATOMS: atom_id res chain seq x y z
N MET A 1 -24.01 -34.73 24.02
CA MET A 1 -24.63 -33.74 23.11
C MET A 1 -24.78 -32.43 23.86
N ILE A 2 -23.84 -31.49 23.69
CA ILE A 2 -23.84 -30.21 24.40
C ILE A 2 -24.90 -29.33 23.73
N ASN A 3 -26.05 -29.17 24.40
CA ASN A 3 -27.12 -28.31 23.96
C ASN A 3 -26.67 -26.85 24.14
N ILE A 4 -26.10 -26.26 23.09
CA ILE A 4 -25.69 -24.87 23.04
C ILE A 4 -26.96 -24.02 23.20
N LYS A 5 -27.25 -23.58 24.44
CA LYS A 5 -28.31 -22.61 24.72
C LYS A 5 -28.07 -21.39 23.82
N LYS A 6 -28.92 -21.21 22.80
CA LYS A 6 -28.88 -20.05 21.89
C LYS A 6 -28.82 -18.77 22.72
N ALA A 7 -27.88 -17.88 22.40
CA ALA A 7 -27.71 -16.61 23.08
C ALA A 7 -29.03 -15.84 23.11
N LYS A 8 -29.47 -15.51 24.32
CA LYS A 8 -30.70 -14.77 24.60
C LYS A 8 -30.53 -13.32 24.10
N HIS A 9 -31.44 -12.86 23.25
CA HIS A 9 -31.37 -11.55 22.64
C HIS A 9 -32.68 -10.76 22.87
N ARG A 10 -32.57 -9.43 22.99
CA ARG A 10 -33.69 -8.49 23.13
C ARG A 10 -34.10 -7.99 21.75
N CYS A 11 -35.40 -7.82 21.50
CA CYS A 11 -35.88 -7.14 20.30
C CYS A 11 -36.07 -5.65 20.57
N ASP A 12 -35.48 -4.79 19.74
CA ASP A 12 -35.52 -3.33 19.90
C ASP A 12 -36.90 -2.74 19.57
N SER A 13 -37.68 -3.40 18.70
CA SER A 13 -39.01 -2.90 18.32
C SER A 13 -40.12 -3.18 19.32
N CYS A 14 -40.14 -4.34 20.00
CA CYS A 14 -41.19 -4.67 20.97
C CYS A 14 -40.69 -4.72 22.41
N GLY A 15 -39.38 -4.56 22.64
CA GLY A 15 -38.78 -4.56 23.97
C GLY A 15 -38.65 -5.95 24.62
N ASN A 16 -39.27 -7.00 24.06
CA ASN A 16 -39.23 -8.35 24.62
C ASN A 16 -37.79 -8.87 24.73
N LYS A 17 -37.47 -9.40 25.91
CA LYS A 17 -36.23 -10.11 26.21
C LYS A 17 -36.42 -11.60 25.88
N ASP A 18 -35.31 -12.31 25.69
CA ASP A 18 -35.28 -13.77 25.44
C ASP A 18 -36.01 -14.22 24.16
N VAL A 19 -35.90 -13.45 23.07
CA VAL A 19 -36.52 -13.77 21.77
C VAL A 19 -35.48 -14.13 20.69
N GLU A 20 -35.83 -15.07 19.79
CA GLU A 20 -35.00 -15.37 18.62
C GLU A 20 -35.06 -14.21 17.61
N ILE A 21 -33.90 -13.63 17.31
CA ILE A 21 -33.78 -12.51 16.37
C ILE A 21 -33.80 -13.06 14.94
N LYS A 22 -34.85 -12.71 14.20
CA LYS A 22 -35.01 -13.13 12.80
C LYS A 22 -34.24 -12.23 11.83
N ARG A 23 -34.11 -10.95 12.16
CA ARG A 23 -33.46 -9.95 11.29
C ARG A 23 -32.73 -8.91 12.12
N ARG A 24 -31.50 -8.61 11.70
CA ARG A 24 -30.76 -7.39 12.10
C ARG A 24 -30.80 -6.42 10.92
N TYR A 25 -31.18 -5.17 11.18
CA TYR A 25 -31.25 -4.14 10.14
C TYR A 25 -30.69 -2.83 10.69
N LYS A 26 -29.65 -2.30 10.05
CA LYS A 26 -28.83 -1.21 10.60
C LYS A 26 -28.35 -1.59 12.01
N ASN A 27 -28.80 -0.88 13.05
CA ASN A 27 -28.43 -1.15 14.43
C ASN A 27 -29.56 -1.82 15.23
N ASP A 28 -30.71 -2.08 14.61
CA ASP A 28 -31.90 -2.59 15.29
C ASP A 28 -32.09 -4.09 15.06
N THR A 29 -32.63 -4.75 16.08
CA THR A 29 -32.92 -6.18 16.10
C THR A 29 -34.42 -6.46 16.16
N TYR A 30 -34.87 -7.40 15.31
CA TYR A 30 -36.28 -7.73 15.15
C TYR A 30 -36.53 -9.22 15.42
N CYS A 31 -37.47 -9.50 16.32
CA CYS A 31 -38.02 -10.85 16.51
C CYS A 31 -38.88 -11.26 15.30
N ALA A 32 -39.32 -12.52 15.24
CA ALA A 32 -40.12 -13.02 14.12
C ALA A 32 -41.42 -12.24 13.88
N ASN A 33 -42.12 -11.81 14.94
CA ASN A 33 -43.37 -11.03 14.82
C ASN A 33 -43.10 -9.61 14.34
N CYS A 34 -42.16 -8.90 14.96
CA CYS A 34 -41.77 -7.55 14.53
C CYS A 34 -41.22 -7.54 13.10
N TYR A 35 -40.51 -8.60 12.68
CA TYR A 35 -40.06 -8.76 11.30
C TYR A 35 -41.23 -8.79 10.31
N ARG A 36 -42.32 -9.51 10.61
CA ARG A 36 -43.50 -9.57 9.73
C ARG A 36 -44.22 -8.22 9.61
N ILE A 37 -44.26 -7.44 10.69
CA ILE A 37 -44.91 -6.13 10.76
C ILE A 37 -44.09 -5.07 10.03
N TRP A 38 -42.79 -5.01 10.30
CA TRP A 38 -41.92 -3.94 9.79
C TRP A 38 -41.34 -4.23 8.40
N PHE A 39 -41.32 -5.48 7.93
CA PHE A 39 -40.78 -5.86 6.62
C PHE A 39 -41.88 -6.40 5.70
N ILE A 40 -42.46 -5.49 4.91
CA ILE A 40 -43.54 -5.74 3.95
C ILE A 40 -42.99 -6.13 2.57
N ARG A 41 -43.77 -6.88 1.79
CA ARG A 41 -43.42 -7.18 0.40
C ARG A 41 -43.62 -5.92 -0.45
N LYS A 42 -42.56 -5.43 -1.08
CA LYS A 42 -42.59 -4.30 -2.01
C LYS A 42 -41.45 -4.42 -3.03
N PRO A 43 -41.54 -3.80 -4.22
CA PRO A 43 -40.48 -3.84 -5.21
C PRO A 43 -39.21 -3.16 -4.69
N CYS A 44 -38.05 -3.72 -5.03
CA CYS A 44 -36.75 -3.11 -4.79
C CYS A 44 -36.55 -1.89 -5.69
N SER A 45 -36.08 -0.76 -5.15
CA SER A 45 -35.82 0.45 -5.95
C SER A 45 -34.70 0.31 -7.00
N GLN A 46 -33.86 -0.72 -6.90
CA GLN A 46 -32.73 -0.94 -7.83
C GLN A 46 -32.98 -2.05 -8.86
N CYS A 47 -33.64 -3.15 -8.48
CA CYS A 47 -33.86 -4.29 -9.38
C CYS A 47 -35.33 -4.61 -9.66
N GLY A 48 -36.29 -3.89 -9.07
CA GLY A 48 -37.73 -4.13 -9.26
C GLY A 48 -38.28 -5.37 -8.56
N GLU A 49 -37.45 -6.38 -8.26
CA GLU A 49 -37.87 -7.65 -7.63
C GLU A 49 -38.58 -7.46 -6.28
N ILE A 50 -39.66 -8.22 -6.08
CA ILE A 50 -40.49 -8.15 -4.87
C ILE A 50 -39.75 -8.80 -3.71
N ASN A 51 -39.37 -7.99 -2.72
CA ASN A 51 -38.64 -8.44 -1.53
C ASN A 51 -39.33 -7.95 -0.25
N ARG A 52 -39.05 -8.60 0.90
CA ARG A 52 -39.47 -8.10 2.22
C ARG A 52 -38.54 -6.96 2.66
N LEU A 53 -39.02 -5.72 2.55
CA LEU A 53 -38.26 -4.50 2.75
C LEU A 53 -38.89 -3.63 3.86
N HIS A 54 -38.09 -2.79 4.50
CA HIS A 54 -38.54 -2.03 5.68
C HIS A 54 -39.66 -1.04 5.32
N LYS A 55 -40.77 -1.06 6.06
CA LYS A 55 -42.01 -0.33 5.77
C LYS A 55 -41.79 1.19 5.63
N LYS A 56 -40.97 1.80 6.52
CA LYS A 56 -40.73 3.26 6.55
C LYS A 56 -39.87 3.80 5.40
N GLU A 57 -39.07 2.97 4.72
CA GLU A 57 -38.12 3.46 3.71
C GLU A 57 -38.78 3.51 2.34
N ALA A 58 -39.03 4.71 1.79
CA ALA A 58 -39.64 4.86 0.46
C ALA A 58 -38.78 4.18 -0.64
N PHE A 59 -37.46 4.36 -0.61
CA PHE A 59 -36.50 3.82 -1.58
C PHE A 59 -35.70 2.65 -1.02
N ALA A 60 -36.37 1.57 -0.63
CA ALA A 60 -35.70 0.42 -0.03
C ALA A 60 -35.01 -0.46 -1.09
N VAL A 61 -33.72 -0.75 -0.86
CA VAL A 61 -32.90 -1.63 -1.70
C VAL A 61 -32.79 -3.03 -1.08
N CYS A 62 -32.99 -4.08 -1.88
CA CYS A 62 -32.92 -5.47 -1.43
C CYS A 62 -31.49 -5.87 -1.01
N ARG A 63 -31.37 -6.97 -0.25
CA ARG A 63 -30.07 -7.44 0.24
C ARG A 63 -29.13 -7.78 -0.92
N ALA A 64 -29.62 -8.42 -1.98
CA ALA A 64 -28.79 -8.80 -3.13
C ALA A 64 -28.21 -7.56 -3.84
N CYS A 65 -29.04 -6.58 -4.16
CA CYS A 65 -28.59 -5.31 -4.73
C CYS A 65 -27.59 -4.59 -3.83
N ARG A 66 -27.87 -4.50 -2.52
CA ARG A 66 -26.92 -3.92 -1.55
C ARG A 66 -25.59 -4.67 -1.51
N MET A 67 -25.62 -5.99 -1.68
CA MET A 67 -24.44 -6.86 -1.72
C MET A 67 -23.73 -6.89 -3.09
N ASN A 68 -24.28 -6.24 -4.11
CA ASN A 68 -23.66 -6.10 -5.43
C ASN A 68 -23.24 -4.66 -5.74
N GLN A 69 -23.43 -3.73 -4.80
CA GLN A 69 -22.94 -2.36 -4.96
C GLN A 69 -21.40 -2.35 -4.98
N PRO A 70 -20.77 -1.59 -5.89
CA PRO A 70 -19.33 -1.39 -5.88
C PRO A 70 -18.90 -0.64 -4.62
N CYS A 71 -17.60 -0.71 -4.32
CA CYS A 71 -17.01 0.05 -3.23
C CYS A 71 -17.16 1.54 -3.51
N THR A 72 -17.87 2.27 -2.64
CA THR A 72 -18.09 3.72 -2.79
C THR A 72 -16.80 4.54 -2.82
N ARG A 73 -15.69 4.00 -2.28
CA ARG A 73 -14.38 4.67 -2.30
C ARG A 73 -13.55 4.36 -3.54
N CYS A 74 -13.32 3.09 -3.84
CA CYS A 74 -12.37 2.69 -4.89
C CYS A 74 -13.02 2.27 -6.20
N GLY A 75 -14.36 2.24 -6.27
CA GLY A 75 -15.12 1.78 -7.44
C GLY A 75 -15.04 0.27 -7.72
N GLY A 76 -14.15 -0.46 -7.02
CA GLY A 76 -13.97 -1.89 -7.21
C GLY A 76 -15.19 -2.72 -6.79
N GLU A 77 -15.28 -3.92 -7.32
CA GLU A 77 -16.29 -4.92 -7.03
C GLU A 77 -16.32 -5.30 -5.53
N ALA A 78 -17.26 -4.76 -4.75
CA ALA A 78 -17.36 -5.07 -3.30
C ALA A 78 -18.05 -6.42 -3.06
N VAL A 79 -17.70 -7.50 -3.77
CA VAL A 79 -18.68 -8.59 -3.99
C VAL A 79 -18.98 -9.46 -2.77
N LYS A 80 -18.02 -9.80 -1.89
CA LYS A 80 -18.26 -10.78 -0.81
C LYS A 80 -18.04 -10.27 0.61
N ASP A 81 -16.90 -9.66 0.90
CA ASP A 81 -16.52 -9.28 2.28
C ASP A 81 -16.57 -7.77 2.57
N GLY A 82 -17.38 -7.02 1.82
CA GLY A 82 -17.53 -5.58 2.00
C GLY A 82 -18.32 -5.20 3.26
N ALA A 83 -17.91 -4.11 3.90
CA ALA A 83 -18.59 -3.53 5.06
C ALA A 83 -19.60 -2.45 4.61
N ASN A 84 -20.73 -2.35 5.31
CA ASN A 84 -21.67 -1.25 5.12
C ASN A 84 -21.28 -0.09 6.05
N THR A 85 -20.93 1.05 5.47
CA THR A 85 -20.73 2.31 6.20
C THR A 85 -21.95 3.21 6.02
N GLU A 86 -22.01 4.32 6.74
CA GLU A 86 -23.06 5.34 6.57
C GLU A 86 -23.13 5.87 5.14
N TYR A 87 -21.97 6.00 4.49
CA TYR A 87 -21.83 6.48 3.11
C TYR A 87 -22.09 5.41 2.04
N GLY A 88 -22.43 4.19 2.44
CA GLY A 88 -22.63 3.05 1.54
C GLY A 88 -21.59 1.94 1.71
N ARG A 89 -21.57 1.02 0.76
CA ARG A 89 -20.77 -0.20 0.86
C ARG A 89 -19.33 0.02 0.41
N VAL A 90 -18.39 -0.50 1.19
CA VAL A 90 -16.94 -0.39 0.92
C VAL A 90 -16.30 -1.77 0.95
N CYS A 91 -15.27 -1.99 0.13
CA CYS A 91 -14.50 -3.23 0.18
C CYS A 91 -13.73 -3.35 1.50
N GLN A 92 -13.36 -4.57 1.89
CA GLN A 92 -12.67 -4.82 3.16
C GLN A 92 -11.36 -4.04 3.28
N THR A 93 -10.58 -3.93 2.20
CA THR A 93 -9.34 -3.14 2.18
C THR A 93 -9.60 -1.67 2.46
N CYS A 94 -10.60 -1.08 1.80
CA CYS A 94 -10.99 0.31 2.04
C CYS A 94 -11.53 0.50 3.45
N TYR A 95 -12.33 -0.45 3.95
CA TYR A 95 -12.84 -0.40 5.31
C TYR A 95 -11.71 -0.38 6.34
N GLN A 96 -10.78 -1.33 6.28
CA GLN A 96 -9.65 -1.41 7.21
C GLN A 96 -8.72 -0.19 7.12
N GLY A 97 -8.51 0.34 5.91
CA GLY A 97 -7.62 1.48 5.68
C GLY A 97 -8.19 2.82 6.15
N TYR A 98 -9.49 3.05 5.95
CA TYR A 98 -10.08 4.40 6.07
C TYR A 98 -11.24 4.50 7.04
N PHE A 99 -12.11 3.51 7.11
CA PHE A 99 -13.39 3.61 7.83
C PHE A 99 -13.35 2.96 9.22
N LYS A 100 -12.44 2.02 9.48
CA LYS A 100 -12.28 1.42 10.80
C LYS A 100 -11.80 2.47 11.81
N THR A 101 -12.49 2.54 12.94
CA THR A 101 -12.12 3.42 14.05
C THR A 101 -10.73 3.07 14.56
N LYS A 102 -9.91 4.10 14.75
CA LYS A 102 -8.59 3.95 15.38
C LYS A 102 -8.78 3.58 16.85
N LYS A 103 -7.94 2.69 17.35
CA LYS A 103 -7.85 2.34 18.77
C LYS A 103 -6.48 2.76 19.29
N GLN A 104 -6.41 3.05 20.58
CA GLN A 104 -5.13 3.35 21.22
C GLN A 104 -4.33 2.07 21.42
N CYS A 105 -3.06 2.08 21.04
CA CYS A 105 -2.12 1.02 21.36
C CYS A 105 -1.76 1.07 22.84
N PHE A 106 -1.78 -0.08 23.52
CA PHE A 106 -1.41 -0.18 24.93
C PHE A 106 0.06 0.20 25.20
N GLU A 107 0.99 -0.20 24.32
CA GLU A 107 2.43 0.01 24.55
C GLU A 107 2.91 1.41 24.16
N CYS A 108 2.59 1.88 22.96
CA CYS A 108 3.09 3.16 22.46
C CYS A 108 2.11 4.33 22.60
N GLY A 109 0.88 4.08 23.06
CA GLY A 109 -0.15 5.11 23.23
C GLY A 109 -0.70 5.71 21.92
N LYS A 110 -0.20 5.31 20.75
CA LYS A 110 -0.63 5.85 19.45
C LYS A 110 -1.98 5.31 19.02
N PHE A 111 -2.78 6.14 18.37
CA PHE A 111 -4.07 5.77 17.78
C PHE A 111 -3.89 5.20 16.38
N GLU A 112 -4.07 3.89 16.24
CA GLU A 112 -3.92 3.16 14.97
C GLU A 112 -5.12 2.26 14.67
N ARG A 113 -5.33 1.92 13.39
CA ARG A 113 -6.41 1.01 12.96
C ARG A 113 -6.05 -0.47 13.09
N GLY A 114 -4.75 -0.77 13.13
CA GLY A 114 -4.16 -2.11 13.21
C GLY A 114 -3.88 -2.58 14.63
N VAL A 115 -4.64 -2.09 15.62
CA VAL A 115 -4.49 -2.51 17.02
C VAL A 115 -5.31 -3.78 17.26
N CYS A 116 -4.63 -4.85 17.66
CA CYS A 116 -5.18 -6.18 17.91
C CYS A 116 -4.53 -6.78 19.16
N SER A 117 -5.19 -7.76 19.79
CA SER A 117 -4.53 -8.62 20.79
C SER A 117 -3.73 -9.71 20.08
N TYR A 118 -2.57 -10.05 20.64
CA TYR A 118 -1.69 -11.09 20.11
C TYR A 118 -1.38 -12.10 21.21
N SER A 119 -1.65 -13.38 20.95
CA SER A 119 -1.47 -14.46 21.93
C SER A 119 -0.01 -14.73 22.32
N LYS A 120 0.96 -14.24 21.53
CA LYS A 120 2.40 -14.38 21.82
C LYS A 120 2.89 -13.34 22.84
N LEU A 121 2.11 -12.31 23.14
CA LEU A 121 2.45 -11.31 24.15
C LEU A 121 2.05 -11.82 25.54
N SER A 122 2.72 -11.29 26.58
CA SER A 122 2.44 -11.64 27.98
C SER A 122 1.14 -11.06 28.53
N HIS A 123 0.46 -10.19 27.77
CA HIS A 123 -0.78 -9.55 28.15
C HIS A 123 -1.83 -9.60 27.02
N ASP A 124 -3.10 -9.51 27.38
CA ASP A 124 -4.23 -9.54 26.41
C ASP A 124 -4.63 -8.17 25.87
N HIS A 125 -3.89 -7.11 26.21
CA HIS A 125 -4.16 -5.77 25.72
C HIS A 125 -3.90 -5.63 24.21
N GLY A 126 -4.65 -4.74 23.57
CA GLY A 126 -4.50 -4.45 22.15
C GLY A 126 -3.23 -3.65 21.86
N VAL A 127 -2.40 -4.14 20.95
CA VAL A 127 -1.14 -3.52 20.55
C VAL A 127 -1.12 -3.31 19.03
N CYS A 128 -0.43 -2.26 18.56
CA CYS A 128 -0.22 -2.06 17.13
C CYS A 128 0.77 -3.07 16.54
N VAL A 129 0.76 -3.23 15.22
CA VAL A 129 1.63 -4.19 14.51
C VAL A 129 3.12 -3.89 14.74
N SER A 130 3.51 -2.62 14.80
CA SER A 130 4.91 -2.23 15.00
C SER A 130 5.43 -2.62 16.38
N CYS A 131 4.69 -2.28 17.44
CA CYS A 131 5.00 -2.69 18.81
C CYS A 131 5.02 -4.21 18.98
N TYR A 132 4.05 -4.92 18.40
CA TYR A 132 4.08 -6.38 18.39
C TYR A 132 5.35 -6.93 17.73
N GLN A 133 5.76 -6.36 16.58
CA GLN A 133 6.94 -6.80 15.87
C GLN A 133 8.24 -6.53 16.62
N SER A 134 8.34 -5.43 17.39
CA SER A 134 9.57 -5.10 18.14
C SER A 134 9.94 -6.11 19.22
N HIS A 135 8.99 -6.89 19.74
CA HIS A 135 9.28 -7.95 20.73
C HIS A 135 9.99 -9.17 20.14
N PHE A 136 9.85 -9.40 18.84
CA PHE A 136 10.26 -10.67 18.22
C PHE A 136 11.09 -10.53 16.95
N ARG A 137 11.23 -9.30 16.42
CA ARG A 137 11.91 -9.05 15.15
C ARG A 137 13.03 -8.07 15.34
N GLU A 138 14.13 -8.37 14.67
CA GLU A 138 15.33 -7.55 14.64
C GLU A 138 15.89 -7.53 13.22
N THR A 139 16.83 -6.64 12.98
CA THR A 139 17.50 -6.54 11.68
C THR A 139 18.58 -7.62 11.60
N CYS A 140 18.40 -8.58 10.68
CA CYS A 140 19.40 -9.61 10.45
C CYS A 140 20.75 -8.98 10.05
N PRO A 141 21.88 -9.33 10.69
CA PRO A 141 23.17 -8.70 10.40
C PRO A 141 23.71 -9.07 9.01
N LEU A 142 23.31 -10.22 8.46
CA LEU A 142 23.76 -10.66 7.13
C LEU A 142 22.94 -10.04 5.99
N CYS A 143 21.61 -10.16 6.04
CA CYS A 143 20.74 -9.71 4.94
C CYS A 143 20.06 -8.35 5.17
N HIS A 144 20.28 -7.73 6.33
CA HIS A 144 19.72 -6.43 6.74
C HIS A 144 18.19 -6.30 6.67
N LYS A 145 17.46 -7.42 6.63
CA LYS A 145 15.99 -7.41 6.65
C LYS A 145 15.47 -7.62 8.07
N TYR A 146 14.44 -6.86 8.41
CA TYR A 146 13.77 -6.91 9.70
C TYR A 146 12.84 -8.13 9.84
N ARG A 147 13.24 -9.10 10.67
CA ARG A 147 12.50 -10.37 10.87
C ARG A 147 12.90 -11.07 12.16
N GLU A 148 12.21 -12.15 12.49
CA GLU A 148 12.56 -12.99 13.64
C GLU A 148 13.91 -13.68 13.38
N LEU A 149 14.83 -13.51 14.33
CA LEU A 149 16.18 -14.05 14.29
C LEU A 149 16.25 -15.35 15.09
N VAL A 150 17.20 -16.20 14.72
CA VAL A 150 17.55 -17.43 15.41
C VAL A 150 18.97 -17.29 15.94
N THR A 151 19.19 -17.74 17.18
CA THR A 151 20.52 -17.84 17.77
C THR A 151 21.15 -19.13 17.27
N THR A 152 22.32 -19.01 16.66
CA THR A 152 23.11 -20.13 16.12
C THR A 152 24.51 -20.07 16.71
N ASP A 153 25.29 -21.14 16.60
CA ASP A 153 26.68 -21.18 17.09
C ASP A 153 27.55 -20.09 16.44
N THR A 154 27.20 -19.68 15.22
CA THR A 154 27.87 -18.62 14.45
C THR A 154 27.34 -17.21 14.72
N GLY A 155 26.35 -17.06 15.60
CA GLY A 155 25.75 -15.78 15.96
C GLY A 155 24.25 -15.69 15.67
N VAL A 156 23.70 -14.49 15.82
CA VAL A 156 22.27 -14.21 15.66
C VAL A 156 21.97 -13.80 14.21
N MET A 157 21.14 -14.57 13.51
CA MET A 157 20.79 -14.29 12.12
C MET A 157 19.40 -14.80 11.79
N CYS A 158 18.85 -14.44 10.64
CA CYS A 158 17.54 -14.95 10.28
C CYS A 158 17.57 -16.40 9.78
N ARG A 159 16.46 -17.13 9.97
CA ARG A 159 16.32 -18.54 9.57
C ARG A 159 16.81 -18.84 8.15
N LYS A 160 16.44 -18.02 7.17
CA LYS A 160 16.87 -18.23 5.76
C LYS A 160 18.38 -18.14 5.57
N CYS A 161 19.03 -17.19 6.25
CA CYS A 161 20.49 -17.06 6.18
C CYS A 161 21.19 -18.22 6.88
N HIS A 162 20.60 -18.74 7.97
CA HIS A 162 21.12 -19.91 8.65
C HIS A 162 20.98 -21.19 7.81
N GLU A 163 19.79 -21.46 7.26
CA GLU A 163 19.50 -22.70 6.52
C GLU A 163 20.23 -22.78 5.17
N PHE A 164 20.38 -21.66 4.46
CA PHE A 164 20.88 -21.65 3.08
C PHE A 164 22.18 -20.88 2.90
N GLY A 165 22.71 -20.22 3.93
CA GLY A 165 23.96 -19.46 3.86
C GLY A 165 23.95 -18.39 2.77
N GLU A 166 24.81 -18.57 1.78
CA GLU A 166 24.91 -17.73 0.59
C GLU A 166 24.31 -18.42 -0.64
N ILE A 167 23.57 -17.64 -1.44
CA ILE A 167 22.98 -18.09 -2.70
C ILE A 167 23.44 -17.15 -3.83
N PRO A 168 23.53 -17.62 -5.07
CA PRO A 168 23.84 -16.76 -6.20
C PRO A 168 22.65 -15.85 -6.55
N CYS A 169 22.94 -14.58 -6.83
CA CYS A 169 21.95 -13.64 -7.37
C CYS A 169 21.45 -14.11 -8.74
N LYS A 170 20.12 -14.10 -8.97
CA LYS A 170 19.55 -14.53 -10.27
C LYS A 170 19.90 -13.61 -11.45
N SER A 171 20.41 -12.40 -11.19
CA SER A 171 20.71 -11.41 -12.24
C SER A 171 22.21 -11.27 -12.53
N CYS A 172 23.08 -11.34 -11.51
CA CYS A 172 24.53 -11.17 -11.69
C CYS A 172 25.36 -12.36 -11.19
N HIS A 173 24.72 -13.41 -10.67
CA HIS A 173 25.34 -14.63 -10.13
C HIS A 173 26.32 -14.47 -8.96
N LYS A 174 26.58 -13.23 -8.50
CA LYS A 174 27.36 -12.98 -7.28
C LYS A 174 26.69 -13.61 -6.06
N LEU A 175 27.50 -14.18 -5.17
CA LEU A 175 27.05 -14.71 -3.89
C LEU A 175 26.46 -13.59 -3.03
N MET A 176 25.37 -13.91 -2.35
CA MET A 176 24.70 -13.00 -1.44
C MET A 176 24.01 -13.80 -0.33
N PRO A 177 23.74 -13.20 0.85
CA PRO A 177 23.00 -13.87 1.90
C PRO A 177 21.63 -14.35 1.43
N ALA A 178 21.29 -15.60 1.71
CA ALA A 178 20.03 -16.22 1.28
C ALA A 178 18.78 -15.47 1.72
N GLY A 179 18.88 -14.73 2.83
CA GLY A 179 17.84 -13.83 3.30
C GLY A 179 17.42 -12.74 2.31
N MET A 180 18.27 -12.38 1.32
CA MET A 180 17.95 -11.39 0.28
C MET A 180 16.96 -11.91 -0.78
N GLY A 181 16.83 -13.24 -0.94
CA GLY A 181 15.85 -13.85 -1.85
C GLY A 181 16.37 -14.02 -3.28
N LYS A 182 15.84 -13.28 -4.26
CA LYS A 182 16.13 -13.53 -5.69
C LYS A 182 17.23 -12.65 -6.27
N LYS A 183 17.43 -11.45 -5.74
CA LYS A 183 18.36 -10.44 -6.28
C LYS A 183 19.17 -9.83 -5.14
N CYS A 184 20.43 -9.51 -5.43
CA CYS A 184 21.26 -8.75 -4.50
C CYS A 184 20.82 -7.28 -4.49
N ASP A 185 21.25 -6.53 -3.48
CA ASP A 185 20.84 -5.14 -3.32
C ASP A 185 21.22 -4.28 -4.53
N SER A 186 22.44 -4.41 -5.09
CA SER A 186 22.85 -3.68 -6.29
C SER A 186 21.92 -3.97 -7.49
N CYS A 187 21.64 -5.25 -7.79
CA CYS A 187 20.72 -5.59 -8.89
C CYS A 187 19.29 -5.14 -8.63
N TYR A 188 18.83 -5.15 -7.37
CA TYR A 188 17.52 -4.62 -7.01
C TYR A 188 17.43 -3.11 -7.28
N TRP A 189 18.43 -2.34 -6.82
CA TRP A 189 18.46 -0.89 -7.00
C TRP A 189 18.66 -0.48 -8.46
N SER A 190 19.52 -1.18 -9.20
CA SER A 190 19.73 -0.94 -10.64
C SER A 190 18.44 -1.16 -11.43
N GLN A 191 17.72 -2.25 -11.16
CA GLN A 191 16.44 -2.50 -11.82
C GLN A 191 15.39 -1.44 -11.44
N ARG A 192 15.36 -1.02 -10.17
CA ARG A 192 14.45 0.03 -9.72
C ARG A 192 14.75 1.35 -10.45
N LEU A 193 16.01 1.78 -10.49
CA LEU A 193 16.44 2.98 -11.21
C LEU A 193 16.02 2.91 -12.67
N LYS A 194 16.28 1.79 -13.35
CA LYS A 194 15.88 1.60 -14.75
C LYS A 194 14.37 1.78 -14.94
N HIS A 195 13.56 1.14 -14.09
CA HIS A 195 12.11 1.25 -14.17
C HIS A 195 11.58 2.66 -13.89
N GLU A 196 12.12 3.33 -12.87
CA GLU A 196 11.75 4.71 -12.53
C GLU A 196 12.20 5.69 -13.61
N ALA A 197 13.38 5.48 -14.21
CA ALA A 197 13.88 6.25 -15.33
C ALA A 197 12.98 6.09 -16.57
N GLU A 198 12.57 4.86 -16.90
CA GLU A 198 11.62 4.55 -17.97
C GLU A 198 10.29 5.29 -17.76
N ILE A 199 9.73 5.28 -16.54
CA ILE A 199 8.50 6.02 -16.24
C ILE A 199 8.70 7.53 -16.43
N ASN A 200 9.81 8.08 -15.95
CA ASN A 200 10.08 9.51 -16.07
C ASN A 200 10.23 9.97 -17.54
N THR A 201 10.58 9.08 -18.47
CA THR A 201 10.60 9.45 -19.90
C THR A 201 9.24 9.87 -20.46
N TYR A 202 8.11 9.45 -19.83
CA TYR A 202 6.77 9.90 -20.23
C TYR A 202 6.51 11.39 -19.91
N LEU A 203 7.34 12.02 -19.07
CA LEU A 203 7.30 13.47 -18.83
C LEU A 203 7.98 14.29 -19.93
N LEU A 204 8.67 13.62 -20.85
CA LEU A 204 9.44 14.24 -21.92
C LEU A 204 8.76 13.97 -23.26
N THR A 205 8.65 15.01 -24.09
CA THR A 205 8.01 14.96 -25.40
C THR A 205 9.02 14.54 -26.47
N ASP A 206 10.22 15.12 -26.45
CA ASP A 206 11.24 14.90 -27.47
C ASP A 206 12.02 13.59 -27.26
N GLY A 207 12.25 12.85 -28.34
CA GLY A 207 13.00 11.59 -28.32
C GLY A 207 14.47 11.76 -27.92
N VAL A 208 15.10 12.87 -28.30
CA VAL A 208 16.47 13.24 -27.93
C VAL A 208 16.56 13.47 -26.43
N MET A 209 15.58 14.16 -25.84
CA MET A 209 15.55 14.40 -24.40
C MET A 209 15.30 13.13 -23.60
N ARG A 210 14.43 12.22 -24.08
CA ARG A 210 14.28 10.88 -23.49
C ARG A 210 15.60 10.12 -23.47
N GLN A 211 16.31 10.10 -24.60
CA GLN A 211 17.62 9.45 -24.70
C GLN A 211 18.67 10.11 -23.79
N ALA A 212 18.71 11.44 -23.74
CA ALA A 212 19.62 12.18 -22.88
C ALA A 212 19.38 11.87 -21.40
N TYR A 213 18.11 11.78 -20.98
CA TYR A 213 17.76 11.40 -19.61
C TYR A 213 18.14 9.95 -19.30
N THR A 214 17.84 9.00 -20.19
CA THR A 214 18.25 7.61 -20.02
C THR A 214 19.78 7.48 -19.92
N ALA A 215 20.52 8.11 -20.82
CA ALA A 215 21.98 8.13 -20.81
C ALA A 215 22.53 8.77 -19.53
N PHE A 216 21.90 9.84 -19.04
CA PHE A 216 22.23 10.43 -17.75
C PHE A 216 22.05 9.44 -16.60
N THR A 217 20.92 8.72 -16.53
CA THR A 217 20.68 7.76 -15.43
C THR A 217 21.67 6.60 -15.42
N ILE A 218 22.07 6.10 -16.59
CA ILE A 218 23.10 5.04 -16.74
C ILE A 218 24.46 5.56 -16.24
N TRP A 219 24.87 6.75 -16.68
CA TRP A 219 26.11 7.35 -16.20
C TRP A 219 26.07 7.64 -14.69
N PHE A 220 24.96 8.14 -14.19
CA PHE A 220 24.79 8.51 -12.80
C PHE A 220 24.87 7.29 -11.87
N GLU A 221 24.36 6.13 -12.31
CA GLU A 221 24.57 4.84 -11.65
C GLU A 221 26.06 4.44 -11.61
N ALA A 222 26.78 4.64 -12.71
CA ALA A 222 28.20 4.26 -12.80
C ALA A 222 29.12 5.15 -11.95
N GLU A 223 28.79 6.43 -11.75
CA GLU A 223 29.63 7.39 -11.01
C GLU A 223 29.45 7.30 -9.48
N LEU A 224 28.26 6.96 -8.97
CA LEU A 224 27.99 6.92 -7.52
C LEU A 224 27.86 5.47 -7.02
N ASP A 225 26.72 4.86 -7.31
CA ASP A 225 26.33 3.46 -7.13
C ASP A 225 24.83 3.33 -7.44
N SER A 226 24.34 2.12 -7.69
CA SER A 226 22.94 1.86 -8.05
C SER A 226 21.91 2.41 -7.04
N LYS A 227 22.20 2.34 -5.72
CA LYS A 227 21.25 2.78 -4.68
C LYS A 227 21.18 4.30 -4.63
N THR A 228 22.33 4.97 -4.59
CA THR A 228 22.38 6.43 -4.54
C THR A 228 21.77 7.03 -5.80
N ALA A 229 22.06 6.46 -6.97
CA ALA A 229 21.48 6.90 -8.24
C ALA A 229 19.95 6.73 -8.25
N ALA A 230 19.42 5.56 -7.85
CA ALA A 230 17.98 5.32 -7.72
C ALA A 230 17.28 6.30 -6.76
N LEU A 231 17.94 6.71 -5.68
CA LEU A 231 17.34 7.64 -4.73
C LEU A 231 17.39 9.10 -5.19
N LYS A 232 18.33 9.48 -6.07
CA LYS A 232 18.57 10.88 -6.43
C LYS A 232 18.18 11.26 -7.85
N HIS A 233 18.06 10.33 -8.79
CA HIS A 233 17.85 10.66 -10.21
C HIS A 233 16.61 11.54 -10.47
N HIS A 234 15.56 11.38 -9.66
CA HIS A 234 14.32 12.16 -9.80
C HIS A 234 14.54 13.65 -9.48
N ASN A 235 15.51 14.02 -8.65
CA ASN A 235 15.81 15.44 -8.35
C ASN A 235 16.27 16.22 -9.58
N TYR A 236 16.68 15.51 -10.64
CA TYR A 236 17.15 16.11 -11.87
C TYR A 236 16.11 16.08 -12.98
N ILE A 237 14.95 15.42 -12.83
CA ILE A 237 13.97 15.29 -13.92
C ILE A 237 13.43 16.66 -14.36
N ASP A 238 13.20 17.58 -13.43
CA ASP A 238 12.71 18.93 -13.71
C ASP A 238 13.66 19.71 -14.63
N PHE A 239 14.97 19.46 -14.56
CA PHE A 239 15.94 20.03 -15.49
C PHE A 239 15.71 19.54 -16.92
N PHE A 240 15.50 18.24 -17.11
CA PHE A 240 15.24 17.66 -18.43
C PHE A 240 13.88 18.09 -18.97
N VAL A 241 12.84 18.13 -18.14
CA VAL A 241 11.50 18.61 -18.53
C VAL A 241 11.56 20.08 -18.97
N ARG A 242 12.32 20.92 -18.26
CA ARG A 242 12.47 22.32 -18.64
C ARG A 242 13.28 22.50 -19.93
N CYS A 243 14.33 21.71 -20.12
CA CYS A 243 15.08 21.74 -21.39
C CYS A 243 14.23 21.23 -22.57
N ASP A 244 13.43 20.19 -22.36
CA ASP A 244 12.51 19.63 -23.34
C ASP A 244 11.48 20.67 -23.79
N GLY A 245 10.84 21.37 -22.84
CA GLY A 245 9.83 22.39 -23.15
C GLY A 245 10.37 23.65 -23.83
N LEU A 246 11.63 24.03 -23.60
CA LEU A 246 12.23 25.25 -24.16
C LEU A 246 13.00 25.01 -25.47
N TRP A 247 13.73 23.91 -25.56
CA TRP A 247 14.68 23.68 -26.66
C TRP A 247 14.52 22.32 -27.33
N GLY A 248 13.86 21.34 -26.71
CA GLY A 248 13.82 19.94 -27.19
C GLY A 248 15.18 19.23 -27.16
N VAL A 249 16.21 19.88 -26.62
CA VAL A 249 17.59 19.37 -26.49
C VAL A 249 18.27 20.05 -25.31
N ILE A 250 19.38 19.49 -24.81
CA ILE A 250 20.23 20.18 -23.84
C ILE A 250 21.06 21.26 -24.59
N PRO A 251 20.82 22.56 -24.34
CA PRO A 251 21.46 23.63 -25.09
C PRO A 251 22.92 23.84 -24.68
N ASP A 252 23.55 24.90 -25.16
CA ASP A 252 24.88 25.31 -24.70
C ASP A 252 24.85 25.87 -23.26
N TYR A 253 26.03 26.11 -22.70
CA TYR A 253 26.16 26.57 -21.32
C TYR A 253 25.62 27.99 -21.08
N GLU A 254 25.74 28.89 -22.06
CA GLU A 254 25.26 30.27 -21.95
C GLU A 254 23.73 30.28 -21.85
N SER A 255 23.08 29.52 -22.72
CA SER A 255 21.63 29.29 -22.70
C SER A 255 21.15 28.70 -21.38
N LEU A 256 21.87 27.72 -20.82
CA LEU A 256 21.56 27.14 -19.50
C LEU A 256 21.70 28.17 -18.37
N VAL A 257 22.76 28.98 -18.37
CA VAL A 257 23.01 29.99 -17.33
C VAL A 257 21.95 31.07 -17.33
N ASN A 258 21.52 31.51 -18.51
CA ASN A 258 20.48 32.51 -18.66
C ASN A 258 19.14 32.02 -18.10
N GLU A 259 18.78 30.75 -18.36
CA GLU A 259 17.50 30.18 -17.91
C GLU A 259 17.49 29.80 -16.42
N PHE A 260 18.45 28.98 -15.98
CA PHE A 260 18.44 28.42 -14.63
C PHE A 260 19.07 29.34 -13.59
N LYS A 261 19.77 30.39 -14.03
CA LYS A 261 20.65 31.25 -13.22
C LYS A 261 21.81 30.48 -12.58
N PRO A 262 22.94 31.14 -12.27
CA PRO A 262 24.13 30.46 -11.73
C PRO A 262 23.86 29.63 -10.46
N ASN A 263 23.01 30.13 -9.56
CA ASN A 263 22.66 29.43 -8.32
C ASN A 263 21.69 28.25 -8.55
N GLY A 264 20.82 28.30 -9.56
CA GLY A 264 19.95 27.18 -9.91
C GLY A 264 20.73 26.05 -10.58
N LEU A 265 21.69 26.39 -11.44
CA LEU A 265 22.60 25.43 -12.08
C LEU A 265 23.46 24.63 -11.11
N ARG A 266 23.80 25.19 -9.95
CA ARG A 266 24.51 24.45 -8.90
C ARG A 266 23.74 23.21 -8.43
N LYS A 267 22.40 23.21 -8.53
CA LYS A 267 21.55 22.06 -8.22
C LYS A 267 21.56 20.99 -9.33
N TYR A 268 21.98 21.36 -10.55
CA TYR A 268 21.97 20.52 -11.74
C TYR A 268 23.40 20.28 -12.29
N LEU A 269 24.41 20.34 -11.42
CA LEU A 269 25.81 20.14 -11.81
C LEU A 269 26.07 18.76 -12.40
N ASP A 270 25.43 17.70 -11.89
CA ASP A 270 25.64 16.34 -12.38
C ASP A 270 25.13 16.15 -13.83
N PRO A 271 23.87 16.54 -14.18
CA PRO A 271 23.43 16.58 -15.57
C PRO A 271 24.33 17.42 -16.47
N CYS A 272 24.78 18.60 -15.99
CA CYS A 272 25.65 19.48 -16.76
C CYS A 272 27.03 18.87 -17.01
N ARG A 273 27.63 18.23 -15.99
CA ARG A 273 28.91 17.51 -16.09
C ARG A 273 28.82 16.39 -17.12
N GLN A 274 27.73 15.64 -17.11
CA GLN A 274 27.52 14.57 -18.09
C GLN A 274 27.38 15.10 -19.51
N SER A 275 26.57 16.14 -19.73
CA SER A 275 26.39 16.73 -21.06
C SER A 275 27.71 17.27 -21.65
N ARG A 276 28.58 17.83 -20.81
CA ARG A 276 29.92 18.28 -21.22
C ARG A 276 30.83 17.11 -21.59
N ARG A 277 30.80 16.01 -20.84
CA ARG A 277 31.57 14.79 -21.16
C ARG A 277 31.17 14.19 -22.51
N LEU A 278 29.86 14.13 -22.79
CA LEU A 278 29.32 13.68 -24.07
C LEU A 278 29.75 14.60 -25.24
N LYS A 279 29.73 15.93 -25.05
CA LYS A 279 30.20 16.90 -26.07
C LYS A 279 31.72 16.86 -26.27
N LEU A 280 32.50 16.42 -25.27
CA LEU A 280 33.96 16.35 -25.31
C LEU A 280 34.52 14.96 -25.67
N GLY A 281 33.66 13.97 -25.96
CA GLY A 281 34.08 12.61 -26.33
C GLY A 281 34.85 11.87 -25.23
N ARG A 282 34.72 12.28 -23.96
CA ARG A 282 35.38 11.63 -22.82
C ARG A 282 34.38 10.73 -22.11
N PHE A 283 34.48 9.42 -22.38
CA PHE A 283 33.80 8.37 -21.63
C PHE A 283 34.53 8.08 -20.32
#